data_AF-A0A836EC25-F1
#
_entry.id   AF-A0A836EC25-F1
#
_cell.length_a   1.000
_cell.length_b   1.000
_cell.length_c   1.000
_cell.angle_alpha   90.00
_cell.angle_beta   90.00
_cell.angle_gamma   90.00
#
_symmetry.space_group_name_H-M   'P 1'
#
loop_
_entity.id
_entity.type
_entity.pdbx_description
1 polymer ?
#
loop_
_entity_poly.entity_id
_entity_poly.type
_entity_poly.pdbx_seq_one_letter_code
_entity_poly.pdbx_strand_id
1 'polypeptide(L)'
;MITDNPWSTTWTSAQPVPAHRQKRLFDDTREAEKALHYLCSKRIGQVAQLLLPTLTHAALYTLSLQKQEALPSLPDVAQSILNKLQYATKPIHQKLQLYEEITRDIESVEALVAQVNSLQHKLGGNNDSKEFTSFLIQLMRGKEMSVPGGSRGDIGARITMMFRDAQKAAHMMTSVSNINKDTINAEDSRYKIFPEPSCKEFIFRAMIPRPSPSSTPQPQRLYVCLKRDHIRLAGFFSEDTTFL
;
A
#
# COMPACT_ATOMS: atom_id res chain seq x y z
N MET A 1 -0.14 -24.95 50.77
CA MET A 1 1.32 -24.87 50.64
C MET A 1 1.76 -26.00 49.73
N ILE A 2 2.60 -25.73 48.74
CA ILE A 2 3.16 -26.78 47.88
C ILE A 2 4.06 -27.63 48.79
N THR A 3 3.66 -28.88 49.03
CA THR A 3 4.47 -29.89 49.73
C THR A 3 5.69 -30.21 48.86
N ASP A 4 6.90 -30.22 49.44
CA ASP A 4 8.19 -30.37 48.77
C ASP A 4 8.59 -29.24 47.79
N ASN A 5 8.62 -27.99 48.25
CA ASN A 5 9.29 -26.92 47.51
C ASN A 5 10.82 -26.95 47.79
N PRO A 6 11.68 -27.19 46.78
CA PRO A 6 13.14 -27.19 46.95
C PRO A 6 13.68 -25.84 47.46
N TRP A 7 12.98 -24.74 47.15
CA TRP A 7 13.33 -23.40 47.62
C TRP A 7 13.04 -23.21 49.10
N SER A 8 11.97 -23.84 49.64
CA SER A 8 11.69 -23.74 51.07
C SER A 8 12.67 -24.56 51.89
N THR A 9 13.02 -25.77 51.42
CA THR A 9 14.01 -26.61 52.11
C THR A 9 15.40 -25.97 52.08
N THR A 10 15.83 -25.42 50.95
CA THR A 10 17.11 -24.67 50.88
C THR A 10 17.07 -23.42 51.75
N TRP A 11 15.97 -22.67 51.79
CA TRP A 11 15.82 -21.49 52.65
C TRP A 11 15.89 -21.84 54.15
N THR A 12 15.24 -22.92 54.59
CA THR A 12 15.29 -23.37 55.99
C THR A 12 16.66 -23.92 56.38
N SER A 13 17.40 -24.52 55.44
CA SER A 13 18.76 -25.04 55.67
C SER A 13 19.87 -23.99 55.55
N ALA A 14 19.57 -22.82 55.01
CA ALA A 14 20.57 -21.78 54.77
C ALA A 14 20.98 -21.10 56.08
N GLN A 15 22.28 -20.90 56.27
CA GLN A 15 22.77 -20.17 57.44
C GLN A 15 22.50 -18.66 57.29
N PRO A 16 22.08 -17.98 58.38
CA PRO A 16 21.88 -16.53 58.37
C PRO A 16 23.23 -15.81 58.32
N VAL A 17 23.68 -15.50 57.11
CA VAL A 17 24.91 -14.73 56.87
C VAL A 17 24.55 -13.28 56.56
N PRO A 18 25.12 -12.28 57.25
CA PRO A 18 24.92 -10.87 56.91
C PRO A 18 25.26 -10.58 55.44
N ALA A 19 24.47 -9.75 54.77
CA ALA A 19 24.57 -9.52 53.32
C ALA A 19 26.00 -9.17 52.83
N HIS A 20 26.78 -8.42 53.62
CA HIS A 20 28.16 -8.04 53.26
C HIS A 20 29.17 -9.21 53.28
N ARG A 21 28.84 -10.34 53.94
CA ARG A 21 29.67 -11.56 54.01
C ARG A 21 29.18 -12.65 53.08
N GLN A 22 28.01 -12.47 52.48
CA GLN A 22 27.50 -13.41 51.49
C GLN A 22 28.36 -13.29 50.23
N LYS A 23 28.77 -14.44 49.68
CA LYS A 23 29.43 -14.47 48.38
C LYS A 23 28.47 -13.87 47.37
N ARG A 24 28.93 -12.86 46.62
CA ARG A 24 28.11 -12.26 45.56
C ARG A 24 27.70 -13.35 44.58
N LEU A 25 26.39 -13.46 44.34
CA LEU A 25 25.80 -14.41 43.39
C LEU A 25 26.27 -14.12 41.96
N PHE A 26 26.59 -12.85 41.70
CA PHE A 26 27.01 -12.33 40.41
C PHE A 26 28.20 -11.38 40.62
N ASP A 27 29.23 -11.54 39.81
CA ASP A 27 30.40 -10.65 39.83
C ASP A 27 30.20 -9.59 38.73
N ASP A 28 29.62 -8.45 39.12
CA ASP A 28 29.25 -7.38 38.18
C ASP A 28 30.43 -6.93 37.31
N THR A 29 31.64 -6.92 37.89
CA THR A 29 32.86 -6.48 37.19
C THR A 29 33.25 -7.47 36.10
N ARG A 30 33.31 -8.77 36.44
CA ARG A 30 33.67 -9.81 35.47
C ARG A 30 32.63 -9.96 34.36
N GLU A 31 31.36 -9.76 34.66
CA GLU A 31 30.27 -9.85 33.67
C GLU A 31 30.24 -8.62 32.76
N ALA A 32 30.57 -7.44 33.29
CA ALA A 32 30.80 -6.25 32.47
C ALA A 32 31.99 -6.44 31.51
N GLU A 33 33.11 -6.99 31.99
CA GLU A 33 34.28 -7.30 31.13
C GLU A 33 33.92 -8.27 30.01
N LYS A 34 33.15 -9.34 30.32
CA LYS A 34 32.66 -10.28 29.31
C LYS A 34 31.79 -9.59 28.25
N ALA A 35 30.89 -8.70 28.67
CA ALA A 35 30.03 -7.96 27.75
C ALA A 35 30.86 -7.06 26.81
N LEU A 36 31.85 -6.35 27.35
CA LEU A 36 32.75 -5.51 26.55
C LEU A 36 33.59 -6.34 25.56
N HIS A 37 34.19 -7.43 26.01
CA HIS A 37 34.92 -8.35 25.13
C HIS A 37 34.02 -8.95 24.05
N TYR A 38 32.78 -9.31 24.40
CA TYR A 38 31.78 -9.78 23.44
C TYR A 38 31.54 -8.74 22.35
N LEU A 39 31.34 -7.47 22.70
CA LEU A 39 31.11 -6.39 21.75
C LEU A 39 32.35 -6.07 20.90
N CYS A 40 33.53 -5.98 21.52
CA CYS A 40 34.80 -5.71 20.82
C CYS A 40 35.19 -6.81 19.83
N SER A 41 34.76 -8.06 20.09
CA SER A 41 35.05 -9.19 19.21
C SER A 41 34.12 -9.31 18.00
N LYS A 42 33.08 -8.44 17.87
CA LYS A 42 32.12 -8.51 16.76
C LYS A 42 32.63 -7.84 15.50
N ARG A 43 32.33 -8.48 14.36
CA ARG A 43 32.45 -7.87 13.03
C ARG A 43 31.26 -6.95 12.77
N ILE A 44 31.42 -6.01 11.84
CA ILE A 44 30.36 -5.04 11.49
C ILE A 44 29.01 -5.70 11.14
N GLY A 45 29.04 -6.82 10.40
CA GLY A 45 27.82 -7.57 10.06
C GLY A 45 27.14 -8.21 11.29
N GLN A 46 27.90 -8.62 12.30
CA GLN A 46 27.35 -9.15 13.56
C GLN A 46 26.79 -8.02 14.43
N VAL A 47 27.42 -6.84 14.41
CA VAL A 47 26.85 -5.64 15.05
C VAL A 47 25.52 -5.27 14.40
N ALA A 48 25.43 -5.30 13.07
CA ALA A 48 24.16 -5.07 12.37
C ALA A 48 23.08 -6.09 12.76
N GLN A 49 23.44 -7.37 12.92
CA GLN A 49 22.53 -8.40 13.41
C GLN A 49 22.02 -8.09 14.83
N LEU A 50 22.90 -7.68 15.75
CA LEU A 50 22.50 -7.30 17.10
C LEU A 50 21.53 -6.11 17.12
N LEU A 51 21.58 -5.24 16.11
CA LEU A 51 20.67 -4.10 15.95
C LEU A 51 19.35 -4.44 15.25
N LEU A 52 19.21 -5.63 14.64
CA LEU A 52 17.98 -6.00 13.93
C LEU A 52 16.71 -5.82 14.78
N PRO A 53 16.61 -6.34 16.02
CA PRO A 53 15.39 -6.23 16.81
C PRO A 53 14.99 -4.78 17.08
N THR A 54 15.96 -3.92 17.41
CA THR A 54 15.71 -2.51 17.73
C THR A 54 15.32 -1.72 16.49
N LEU A 55 15.99 -1.95 15.35
CA LEU A 55 15.68 -1.31 14.08
C LEU A 55 14.30 -1.72 13.56
N THR A 56 13.97 -3.02 13.56
CA THR A 56 12.64 -3.49 13.11
C THR A 56 11.53 -3.01 14.03
N HIS A 57 11.78 -2.94 15.35
CA HIS A 57 10.82 -2.38 16.28
C HIS A 57 10.61 -0.87 16.04
N ALA A 58 11.68 -0.11 15.82
CA ALA A 58 11.60 1.31 15.50
C ALA A 58 10.82 1.54 14.18
N ALA A 59 11.08 0.75 13.14
CA ALA A 59 10.36 0.82 11.88
C ALA A 59 8.86 0.48 12.03
N LEU A 60 8.53 -0.53 12.84
CA LEU A 60 7.13 -0.85 13.13
C LEU A 60 6.44 0.25 13.93
N TYR A 61 7.16 0.85 14.89
CA TYR A 61 6.65 1.96 15.69
C TYR A 61 6.37 3.20 14.84
N THR A 62 7.30 3.59 13.97
CA THR A 62 7.09 4.72 13.04
C THR A 62 5.92 4.48 12.10
N LEU A 63 5.75 3.24 11.63
CA LEU A 63 4.60 2.84 10.81
C LEU A 63 3.28 2.93 11.61
N SER A 64 3.28 2.53 12.87
CA SER A 64 2.10 2.60 13.74
C SER A 64 1.66 4.03 14.07
N LEU A 65 2.57 5.00 14.00
CA LEU A 65 2.26 6.42 14.20
C LEU A 65 1.57 7.05 12.99
N GLN A 66 1.66 6.43 11.81
CA GLN A 66 0.99 6.92 10.61
C GLN A 66 -0.52 6.79 10.79
N LYS A 67 -1.24 7.92 10.72
CA LYS A 67 -2.69 7.96 10.77
C LYS A 67 -3.21 8.23 9.36
N GLN A 68 -3.81 7.21 8.76
CA GLN A 68 -4.40 7.34 7.44
C GLN A 68 -5.85 6.85 7.44
N GLU A 69 -6.81 7.76 7.22
CA GLU A 69 -8.24 7.43 7.21
C GLU A 69 -8.61 6.42 6.11
N ALA A 70 -7.87 6.42 5.00
CA ALA A 70 -8.07 5.48 3.90
C ALA A 70 -7.62 4.04 4.23
N LEU A 71 -6.85 3.83 5.30
CA LEU A 71 -6.32 2.53 5.72
C LEU A 71 -6.72 2.21 7.17
N PRO A 72 -8.01 1.92 7.45
CA PRO A 72 -8.49 1.68 8.81
C PRO A 72 -7.92 0.42 9.45
N SER A 73 -7.49 -0.57 8.66
CA SER A 73 -6.91 -1.84 9.13
C SER A 73 -5.40 -1.76 9.42
N LEU A 74 -4.77 -0.60 9.23
CA LEU A 74 -3.34 -0.42 9.47
C LEU A 74 -2.91 -0.82 10.90
N PRO A 75 -3.65 -0.45 11.97
CA PRO A 75 -3.29 -0.85 13.33
C PRO A 75 -3.33 -2.37 13.52
N ASP A 76 -4.33 -3.06 12.96
CA ASP A 76 -4.47 -4.52 13.09
C ASP A 76 -3.33 -5.26 12.39
N VAL A 77 -2.93 -4.77 11.21
CA VAL A 77 -1.77 -5.31 10.46
C VAL A 77 -0.48 -5.05 11.23
N ALA A 78 -0.28 -3.84 11.78
CA ALA A 78 0.87 -3.52 12.60
C ALA A 78 0.95 -4.42 13.86
N GLN A 79 -0.19 -4.72 14.50
CA GLN A 79 -0.26 -5.67 15.61
C GLN A 79 0.10 -7.10 15.19
N SER A 80 -0.33 -7.53 14.00
CA SER A 80 0.06 -8.83 13.45
C SER A 80 1.58 -8.93 13.25
N ILE A 81 2.19 -7.89 12.68
CA ILE A 81 3.65 -7.79 12.50
C ILE A 81 4.35 -7.76 13.86
N LEU A 82 3.80 -7.06 14.86
CA LEU A 82 4.34 -7.01 16.21
C LEU A 82 4.40 -8.41 16.85
N ASN A 83 3.33 -9.19 16.71
CA ASN A 83 3.28 -10.56 17.23
C ASN A 83 4.35 -11.47 16.58
N LYS A 84 4.56 -11.33 15.27
CA LYS A 84 5.66 -12.02 14.56
C LYS A 84 7.02 -11.58 15.08
N LEU A 85 7.24 -10.27 15.28
CA LEU A 85 8.49 -9.71 15.79
C LEU A 85 8.81 -10.18 17.22
N GLN A 86 7.79 -10.27 18.08
CA GLN A 86 7.94 -10.82 19.43
C GLN A 86 8.40 -12.27 19.39
N TYR A 87 7.86 -13.09 18.49
CA TYR A 87 8.32 -14.47 18.31
C TYR A 87 9.77 -14.52 17.78
N ALA A 88 10.11 -13.66 16.81
CA ALA A 88 11.45 -13.62 16.22
C ALA A 88 12.56 -13.19 17.21
N THR A 89 12.21 -12.38 18.23
CA THR A 89 13.18 -11.79 19.18
C THR A 89 13.42 -12.66 20.44
N LYS A 90 12.55 -13.64 20.74
CA LYS A 90 12.70 -14.53 21.90
C LYS A 90 13.94 -15.44 21.88
N PRO A 91 14.36 -16.03 20.74
CA PRO A 91 15.51 -16.91 20.71
C PRO A 91 16.82 -16.15 20.92
N ILE A 92 17.77 -16.78 21.62
CA ILE A 92 19.13 -16.25 21.80
C ILE A 92 19.85 -16.13 20.44
N HIS A 93 19.54 -17.03 19.50
CA HIS A 93 20.05 -17.00 18.13
C HIS A 93 18.98 -16.47 17.17
N GLN A 94 19.25 -15.31 16.59
CA GLN A 94 18.34 -14.67 15.64
C GLN A 94 18.16 -15.52 14.38
N LYS A 95 16.91 -15.76 14.00
CA LYS A 95 16.54 -16.41 12.74
C LYS A 95 16.39 -15.34 11.66
N LEU A 96 17.43 -15.15 10.84
CA LEU A 96 17.47 -14.09 9.82
C LEU A 96 16.28 -14.14 8.84
N GLN A 97 15.81 -15.33 8.48
CA GLN A 97 14.66 -15.50 7.58
C GLN A 97 13.38 -14.85 8.12
N LEU A 98 13.14 -14.93 9.44
CA LEU A 98 11.97 -14.28 10.05
C LEU A 98 12.08 -12.76 10.00
N TYR A 99 13.28 -12.21 10.21
CA TYR A 99 13.50 -10.78 10.10
C TYR A 99 13.32 -10.30 8.65
N GLU A 100 13.76 -11.07 7.67
CA GLU A 100 13.55 -10.77 6.25
C GLU A 100 12.06 -10.75 5.89
N GLU A 101 11.28 -11.73 6.34
CA GLU A 101 9.82 -11.75 6.16
C GLU A 101 9.15 -10.52 6.81
N ILE A 102 9.54 -10.19 8.05
CA ILE A 102 9.03 -9.01 8.75
C ILE A 102 9.39 -7.72 8.00
N THR A 103 10.60 -7.59 7.47
CA THR A 103 11.01 -6.42 6.68
C THR A 103 10.19 -6.30 5.41
N ARG A 104 9.92 -7.40 4.70
CA ARG A 104 9.05 -7.39 3.51
C ARG A 104 7.60 -7.03 3.85
N ASP A 105 7.09 -7.49 4.99
CA ASP A 105 5.77 -7.11 5.49
C ASP A 105 5.70 -5.59 5.76
N ILE A 106 6.73 -5.03 6.42
CA ILE A 106 6.84 -3.59 6.69
C ILE A 106 6.94 -2.78 5.38
N GLU A 107 7.80 -3.19 4.46
CA GLU A 107 7.98 -2.56 3.15
C GLU A 107 6.66 -2.51 2.37
N SER A 108 5.91 -3.61 2.36
CA SER A 108 4.63 -3.70 1.66
C SER A 108 3.60 -2.70 2.21
N VAL A 109 3.53 -2.57 3.54
CA VAL A 109 2.62 -1.64 4.20
C VAL A 109 3.08 -0.19 4.04
N GLU A 110 4.39 0.08 4.14
CA GLU A 110 4.97 1.40 3.89
C GLU A 110 4.69 1.86 2.45
N ALA A 111 4.84 0.98 1.46
CA ALA A 111 4.52 1.28 0.08
C ALA A 111 3.04 1.68 -0.10
N LEU A 112 2.11 1.01 0.59
CA LEU A 112 0.70 1.38 0.58
C LEU A 112 0.45 2.75 1.22
N VAL A 113 1.06 3.03 2.37
CA VAL A 113 0.95 4.33 3.04
C VAL A 113 1.51 5.44 2.14
N ALA A 114 2.69 5.23 1.56
CA ALA A 114 3.32 6.18 0.66
C ALA A 114 2.48 6.44 -0.60
N GLN A 115 1.86 5.39 -1.17
CA GLN A 115 0.93 5.53 -2.30
C GLN A 115 -0.28 6.38 -1.92
N VAL A 116 -0.91 6.10 -0.79
CA VAL A 116 -2.06 6.88 -0.32
C VAL A 116 -1.67 8.34 -0.08
N ASN A 117 -0.56 8.61 0.60
CA ASN A 117 -0.07 9.96 0.85
C ASN A 117 0.24 10.70 -0.47
N SER A 118 0.85 10.01 -1.44
CA SER A 118 1.12 10.56 -2.76
C SER A 118 -0.17 10.92 -3.50
N LEU A 119 -1.17 10.04 -3.46
CA LEU A 119 -2.46 10.27 -4.10
C LEU A 119 -3.24 11.38 -3.41
N GLN A 120 -3.23 11.45 -2.08
CA GLN A 120 -3.85 12.54 -1.33
C GLN A 120 -3.20 13.87 -1.67
N HIS A 121 -1.86 13.95 -1.73
CA HIS A 121 -1.16 15.16 -2.14
C HIS A 121 -1.47 15.57 -3.59
N LYS A 122 -1.50 14.61 -4.53
CA LYS A 122 -1.75 14.89 -5.96
C LYS A 122 -3.20 15.26 -6.24
N LEU A 123 -4.16 14.54 -5.64
CA LEU A 123 -5.58 14.61 -5.99
C LEU A 123 -6.44 15.37 -4.97
N GLY A 124 -6.06 15.40 -3.69
CA GLY A 124 -6.88 15.91 -2.59
C GLY A 124 -6.98 17.44 -2.54
N GLY A 125 -5.94 18.14 -2.96
CA GLY A 125 -5.98 19.60 -2.98
C GLY A 125 -6.18 20.22 -1.61
N ASN A 126 -7.11 21.18 -1.52
CA ASN A 126 -7.40 21.89 -0.27
C ASN A 126 -8.56 21.25 0.52
N ASN A 127 -9.24 20.23 -0.04
CA ASN A 127 -10.46 19.66 0.54
C ASN A 127 -10.27 18.18 0.84
N ASP A 128 -9.94 17.86 2.09
CA ASP A 128 -10.02 16.49 2.63
C ASP A 128 -11.49 16.13 2.94
N SER A 129 -12.32 16.08 1.89
CA SER A 129 -13.72 15.66 2.02
C SER A 129 -13.81 14.15 2.25
N LYS A 130 -14.79 13.70 3.03
CA LYS A 130 -15.10 12.26 3.21
C LYS A 130 -15.39 11.56 1.87
N GLU A 131 -15.94 12.28 0.90
CA GLU A 131 -16.16 11.77 -0.46
C GLU A 131 -14.84 11.48 -1.18
N PHE A 132 -13.82 12.31 -0.95
CA PHE A 132 -12.48 12.11 -1.49
C PHE A 132 -11.78 10.92 -0.85
N THR A 133 -11.92 10.73 0.47
CA THR A 133 -11.41 9.54 1.16
C THR A 133 -12.06 8.26 0.63
N SER A 134 -13.37 8.25 0.41
CA SER A 134 -14.08 7.13 -0.23
C SER A 134 -13.56 6.84 -1.63
N PHE A 135 -13.35 7.89 -2.44
CA PHE A 135 -12.75 7.80 -3.76
C PHE A 135 -11.32 7.22 -3.72
N LEU A 136 -10.47 7.66 -2.79
CA LEU A 136 -9.12 7.09 -2.60
C LEU A 136 -9.16 5.60 -2.25
N ILE A 137 -10.07 5.19 -1.35
CA ILE A 137 -10.22 3.77 -1.01
C ILE A 137 -10.63 2.95 -2.24
N GLN A 138 -11.52 3.47 -3.08
CA GLN A 138 -11.88 2.83 -4.34
C GLN A 138 -10.70 2.81 -5.33
N LEU A 139 -9.86 3.84 -5.35
CA LEU A 139 -8.69 3.93 -6.24
C LEU A 139 -7.63 2.90 -5.89
N MET A 140 -7.42 2.68 -4.59
CA MET A 140 -6.46 1.69 -4.10
C MET A 140 -6.93 0.25 -4.32
N ARG A 141 -8.24 0.00 -4.35
CA ARG A 141 -8.82 -1.35 -4.47
C ARG A 141 -9.23 -1.72 -5.89
N GLY A 142 -9.72 -0.75 -6.65
CA GLY A 142 -10.35 -0.93 -7.96
C GLY A 142 -9.38 -0.88 -9.12
N LYS A 143 -9.70 -1.58 -10.21
CA LYS A 143 -9.00 -1.45 -11.50
C LYS A 143 -9.56 -0.31 -12.35
N GLU A 144 -10.85 -0.02 -12.19
CA GLU A 144 -11.60 0.99 -12.94
C GLU A 144 -12.55 1.71 -12.00
N MET A 145 -12.72 3.01 -12.20
CA MET A 145 -13.53 3.85 -11.33
C MET A 145 -13.98 5.13 -12.02
N SER A 146 -15.13 5.64 -11.57
CA SER A 146 -15.63 6.92 -12.03
C SER A 146 -15.06 8.06 -11.19
N VAL A 147 -14.52 9.07 -11.86
CA VAL A 147 -14.02 10.28 -11.20
C VAL A 147 -15.21 11.16 -10.78
N PRO A 148 -15.33 11.56 -9.49
CA PRO A 148 -16.36 12.48 -9.04
C PRO A 148 -16.34 13.79 -9.85
N GLY A 149 -17.49 14.20 -10.38
CA GLY A 149 -17.60 15.40 -11.22
C GLY A 149 -17.01 15.29 -12.64
N GLY A 150 -16.47 14.11 -13.01
CA GLY A 150 -15.91 13.88 -14.35
C GLY A 150 -14.81 14.87 -14.72
N SER A 151 -14.78 15.31 -15.97
CA SER A 151 -13.77 16.27 -16.47
C SER A 151 -13.92 17.69 -15.91
N ARG A 152 -15.10 18.04 -15.37
CA ARG A 152 -15.38 19.36 -14.79
C ARG A 152 -15.16 19.40 -13.28
N GLY A 153 -14.96 18.25 -12.63
CA GLY A 153 -14.66 18.18 -11.20
C GLY A 153 -13.21 18.52 -10.91
N ASP A 154 -12.92 18.94 -9.68
CA ASP A 154 -11.58 19.34 -9.24
C ASP A 154 -10.54 18.22 -9.42
N ILE A 155 -10.93 16.98 -9.08
CA ILE A 155 -10.08 15.79 -9.24
C ILE A 155 -9.81 15.54 -10.73
N GLY A 156 -10.83 15.61 -11.58
CA GLY A 156 -10.70 15.41 -13.02
C GLY A 156 -9.84 16.48 -13.70
N ALA A 157 -9.96 17.74 -13.28
CA ALA A 157 -9.12 18.83 -13.76
C ALA A 157 -7.64 18.63 -13.37
N ARG A 158 -7.36 18.17 -12.15
CA ARG A 158 -6.00 17.83 -11.71
C ARG A 158 -5.41 16.66 -12.47
N ILE A 159 -6.19 15.60 -12.70
CA ILE A 159 -5.77 14.46 -13.52
C ILE A 159 -5.42 14.93 -14.93
N THR A 160 -6.31 15.72 -15.55
CA THR A 160 -6.12 16.34 -16.87
C THR A 160 -4.83 17.15 -16.92
N MET A 161 -4.57 17.97 -15.90
CA MET A 161 -3.33 18.76 -15.79
C MET A 161 -2.09 17.86 -15.69
N MET A 162 -2.11 16.86 -14.80
CA MET A 162 -0.98 15.93 -14.64
C MET A 162 -0.66 15.16 -15.92
N PHE A 163 -1.67 14.72 -16.68
CA PHE A 163 -1.44 14.07 -17.97
C PHE A 163 -0.88 15.04 -19.01
N ARG A 164 -1.37 16.28 -19.05
CA ARG A 164 -0.85 17.32 -19.93
C ARG A 164 0.62 17.64 -19.63
N ASP A 165 0.96 17.81 -18.36
CA ASP A 165 2.33 18.10 -17.91
C ASP A 165 3.27 16.92 -18.21
N ALA A 166 2.82 15.69 -17.98
CA ALA A 166 3.59 14.49 -18.30
C ALA A 166 3.87 14.37 -19.82
N GLN A 167 2.89 14.67 -20.67
CA GLN A 167 3.10 14.67 -22.12
C GLN A 167 4.05 15.79 -22.56
N LYS A 168 3.89 16.99 -22.02
CA LYS A 168 4.79 18.12 -22.30
C LYS A 168 6.23 17.77 -21.92
N ALA A 169 6.45 17.19 -20.75
CA ALA A 169 7.76 16.74 -20.30
C ALA A 169 8.35 15.65 -21.21
N ALA A 170 7.56 14.64 -21.59
CA ALA A 170 8.00 13.59 -22.50
C ALA A 170 8.42 14.13 -23.88
N HIS A 171 7.64 15.08 -24.43
CA HIS A 171 7.97 15.72 -25.70
C HIS A 171 9.24 16.58 -25.60
N MET A 172 9.43 17.35 -24.53
CA MET A 172 10.65 18.12 -24.28
C MET A 172 11.91 17.25 -24.22
N MET A 173 11.81 16.03 -23.69
CA MET A 173 12.92 15.07 -23.68
C MET A 173 13.27 14.54 -25.07
N THR A 174 12.29 14.46 -25.98
CA THR A 174 12.50 14.00 -27.36
C THR A 174 12.90 15.12 -28.33
N SER A 175 12.59 16.38 -28.02
CA SER A 175 12.78 17.54 -28.90
C SER A 175 14.09 18.29 -28.63
N VAL A 176 15.21 17.58 -28.42
CA VAL A 176 16.54 18.20 -28.31
C VAL A 176 17.10 18.64 -29.68
N SER A 177 16.34 18.46 -30.77
CA SER A 177 16.84 18.67 -32.14
C SER A 177 16.18 19.79 -32.95
N ASN A 178 15.40 20.72 -32.39
CA ASN A 178 15.01 21.94 -33.12
C ASN A 178 14.63 23.10 -32.20
N ILE A 179 15.61 23.96 -31.88
CA ILE A 179 15.38 25.24 -31.21
C ILE A 179 15.15 26.29 -32.29
N ASN A 180 13.90 26.66 -32.54
CA ASN A 180 13.53 28.00 -33.01
C ASN A 180 12.54 28.58 -32.00
N LYS A 181 12.90 29.71 -31.40
CA LYS A 181 12.40 30.19 -30.10
C LYS A 181 11.19 31.13 -30.17
N ASP A 182 10.50 31.22 -31.31
CA ASP A 182 9.59 32.35 -31.58
C ASP A 182 8.09 32.04 -31.67
N THR A 183 7.62 30.88 -31.20
CA THR A 183 6.18 30.53 -31.23
C THR A 183 5.62 30.04 -29.91
N ILE A 184 5.90 30.74 -28.81
CA ILE A 184 5.53 30.29 -27.44
C ILE A 184 4.01 30.27 -27.18
N ASN A 185 3.19 30.98 -27.98
CA ASN A 185 1.75 31.15 -27.69
C ASN A 185 0.79 30.32 -28.56
N ALA A 186 1.28 29.55 -29.54
CA ALA A 186 0.43 28.78 -30.48
C ALA A 186 0.61 27.25 -30.40
N GLU A 187 1.53 26.74 -29.57
CA GLU A 187 1.79 25.29 -29.49
C GLU A 187 0.87 24.55 -28.51
N ASP A 188 0.11 25.27 -27.70
CA ASP A 188 -0.64 24.70 -26.59
C ASP A 188 -1.83 23.81 -27.03
N SER A 189 -2.24 23.93 -28.29
CA SER A 189 -3.32 23.13 -28.91
C SER A 189 -2.83 21.88 -29.66
N ARG A 190 -1.51 21.63 -29.75
CA ARG A 190 -0.97 20.45 -30.46
C ARG A 190 -0.84 19.21 -29.59
N TYR A 191 -0.91 19.35 -28.27
CA TYR A 191 -0.77 18.25 -27.34
C TYR A 191 -2.13 17.69 -26.94
N LYS A 192 -2.41 16.45 -27.31
CA LYS A 192 -3.62 15.75 -26.84
C LYS A 192 -3.53 15.62 -25.33
N ILE A 193 -4.53 16.08 -24.58
CA ILE A 193 -4.47 16.03 -23.10
C ILE A 193 -4.23 14.61 -22.56
N PHE A 194 -4.89 13.62 -23.16
CA PHE A 194 -4.79 12.21 -22.78
C PHE A 194 -4.07 11.39 -23.85
N PRO A 195 -3.37 10.31 -23.44
CA PRO A 195 -2.85 9.34 -24.40
C PRO A 195 -4.00 8.64 -25.14
N GLU A 196 -3.67 7.86 -26.16
CA GLU A 196 -4.68 7.09 -26.86
C GLU A 196 -5.39 6.09 -25.93
N PRO A 197 -6.73 5.95 -26.04
CA PRO A 197 -7.50 5.10 -25.16
C PRO A 197 -7.15 3.62 -25.35
N SER A 198 -7.09 2.89 -24.23
CA SER A 198 -6.77 1.45 -24.22
C SER A 198 -7.94 0.55 -24.67
N CYS A 199 -9.19 0.91 -24.35
CA CYS A 199 -10.42 0.38 -24.97
C CYS A 199 -11.32 1.56 -25.37
N LYS A 200 -12.09 1.40 -26.45
CA LYS A 200 -13.24 2.25 -26.77
C LYS A 200 -14.52 1.43 -26.58
N GLU A 201 -15.41 1.91 -25.73
CA GLU A 201 -16.68 1.25 -25.43
C GLU A 201 -17.86 2.01 -26.03
N PHE A 202 -18.78 1.29 -26.65
CA PHE A 202 -19.96 1.82 -27.29
C PHE A 202 -21.20 1.06 -26.83
N ILE A 203 -22.29 1.79 -26.62
CA ILE A 203 -23.60 1.22 -26.36
C ILE A 203 -24.55 1.74 -27.43
N PHE A 204 -25.05 0.84 -28.26
CA PHE A 204 -26.14 1.11 -29.20
C PHE A 204 -27.45 0.68 -28.56
N ARG A 205 -28.46 1.57 -28.58
CA ARG A 205 -29.82 1.30 -28.10
C ARG A 205 -30.77 1.63 -29.24
N ALA A 206 -31.67 0.71 -29.56
CA ALA A 206 -32.67 0.89 -30.60
C ALA A 206 -34.01 0.30 -30.18
N MET A 207 -35.10 0.85 -30.71
CA MET A 207 -36.45 0.30 -30.57
C MET A 207 -36.87 -0.22 -31.94
N ILE A 208 -36.93 -1.54 -32.12
CA ILE A 208 -37.16 -2.17 -33.42
C ILE A 208 -38.19 -3.30 -33.26
N PRO A 209 -39.18 -3.42 -34.16
CA PRO A 209 -40.10 -4.56 -34.17
C PRO A 209 -39.35 -5.85 -34.53
N ARG A 210 -39.48 -6.88 -33.67
CA ARG A 210 -38.82 -8.19 -33.82
C ARG A 210 -39.74 -9.29 -33.27
N PRO A 211 -39.89 -10.45 -33.93
CA PRO A 211 -39.14 -10.92 -35.11
C PRO A 211 -39.62 -10.37 -36.46
N SER A 212 -40.85 -9.86 -36.55
CA SER A 212 -41.44 -9.41 -37.81
C SER A 212 -41.73 -7.90 -37.81
N PRO A 213 -41.89 -7.25 -38.98
CA PRO A 213 -42.28 -5.84 -39.06
C PRO A 213 -43.64 -5.51 -38.42
N SER A 214 -44.53 -6.50 -38.31
CA SER A 214 -45.83 -6.40 -37.64
C SER A 214 -45.76 -6.59 -36.13
N SER A 215 -44.62 -7.02 -35.60
CA SER A 215 -44.41 -7.21 -34.16
C SER A 215 -44.38 -5.88 -33.43
N THR A 216 -44.64 -5.91 -32.13
CA THR A 216 -44.50 -4.72 -31.28
C THR A 216 -43.04 -4.22 -31.26
N PRO A 217 -42.78 -2.91 -31.37
CA PRO A 217 -41.42 -2.38 -31.26
C PRO A 217 -40.83 -2.63 -29.87
N GLN A 218 -39.72 -3.35 -29.81
CA GLN A 218 -39.10 -3.75 -28.55
C GLN A 218 -37.69 -3.14 -28.38
N PRO A 219 -37.24 -2.93 -27.12
CA PRO A 219 -35.92 -2.41 -26.84
C PRO A 219 -34.85 -3.44 -27.17
N GLN A 220 -33.88 -3.02 -27.96
CA GLN A 220 -32.69 -3.76 -28.36
C GLN A 220 -31.46 -3.00 -27.87
N ARG A 221 -30.47 -3.71 -27.32
CA ARG A 221 -29.22 -3.11 -26.85
C ARG A 221 -28.03 -3.91 -27.37
N LEU A 222 -27.07 -3.23 -27.98
CA LEU A 222 -25.79 -3.81 -28.35
C LEU A 222 -24.68 -3.07 -27.61
N TYR A 223 -23.80 -3.81 -26.95
CA TYR A 223 -22.58 -3.31 -26.34
C TYR A 223 -21.37 -3.76 -27.16
N VAL A 224 -20.43 -2.85 -27.39
CA VAL A 224 -19.19 -3.10 -28.14
C VAL A 224 -18.00 -2.54 -27.34
N CYS A 225 -17.01 -3.35 -26.98
CA CYS A 225 -15.69 -2.87 -26.54
C CYS A 225 -14.65 -3.23 -27.62
N LEU A 226 -13.99 -2.19 -28.13
CA LEU A 226 -12.88 -2.28 -29.07
C LEU A 226 -11.58 -2.17 -28.28
N LYS A 227 -10.82 -3.27 -28.20
CA LYS A 227 -9.42 -3.28 -27.72
C LYS A 227 -8.48 -3.44 -28.91
N ARG A 228 -7.18 -3.19 -28.70
CA ARG A 228 -6.16 -3.34 -29.76
C ARG A 228 -6.06 -4.77 -30.31
N ASP A 229 -6.31 -5.76 -29.45
CA ASP A 229 -6.12 -7.19 -29.75
C ASP A 229 -7.44 -7.91 -30.10
N HIS A 230 -8.58 -7.42 -29.62
CA HIS A 230 -9.86 -8.06 -29.86
C HIS A 230 -11.06 -7.10 -29.78
N ILE A 231 -12.15 -7.53 -30.39
CA ILE A 231 -13.46 -6.87 -30.35
C ILE A 231 -14.43 -7.76 -29.58
N ARG A 232 -15.07 -7.22 -28.55
CA ARG A 232 -16.15 -7.88 -27.81
C ARG A 232 -17.48 -7.22 -28.14
N LEU A 233 -18.42 -8.02 -28.60
CA LEU A 233 -19.80 -7.62 -28.92
C LEU A 233 -20.75 -8.43 -28.04
N ALA A 234 -21.68 -7.76 -27.38
CA ALA A 234 -22.72 -8.38 -26.57
C ALA A 234 -24.08 -7.75 -26.90
N GLY A 235 -25.00 -8.55 -27.44
CA GLY A 235 -26.35 -8.13 -27.75
C GLY A 235 -27.34 -8.60 -26.69
N PHE A 236 -28.25 -7.72 -26.31
CA PHE A 236 -29.47 -8.03 -25.59
C PHE A 236 -30.63 -7.74 -26.51
N PHE A 237 -31.30 -8.81 -26.96
CA PHE A 237 -32.39 -8.70 -27.91
C PHE A 237 -33.68 -9.24 -27.33
N SER A 238 -34.73 -8.43 -27.41
CA SER A 238 -36.09 -8.84 -27.06
C SER A 238 -36.81 -9.33 -28.32
N GLU A 239 -37.65 -10.34 -28.15
CA GLU A 239 -38.52 -10.86 -29.21
C GLU A 239 -39.98 -10.83 -28.75
N ASP A 240 -40.89 -10.44 -29.65
CA ASP A 240 -42.33 -10.55 -29.44
C ASP A 240 -42.77 -11.99 -29.64
N THR A 241 -43.37 -12.58 -28.59
CA THR A 241 -43.86 -13.96 -28.59
C THR A 241 -45.36 -14.05 -28.82
N THR A 242 -46.03 -12.93 -29.09
CA THR A 242 -47.46 -12.94 -29.40
C THR A 242 -47.68 -13.47 -30.83
N PHE A 243 -48.38 -14.59 -30.93
CA PHE A 243 -48.86 -15.12 -32.21
C PHE A 243 -50.22 -14.49 -32.48
N LEU A 244 -50.26 -13.58 -33.47
CA LEU A 244 -51.50 -13.03 -34.04
C LEU A 244 -52.00 -13.93 -35.17
#